data_AF-A0A6N6N0A5-F1
#
_entry.id   AF-A0A6N6N0A5-F1
#
_cell.length_a   1.000
_cell.length_b   1.000
_cell.length_c   1.000
_cell.angle_alpha   90.00
_cell.angle_beta   90.00
_cell.angle_gamma   90.00
#
_symmetry.space_group_name_H-M   'P 1'
#
loop_
_entity.id
_entity.type
_entity.pdbx_description
1 polymer ?
#
loop_
_entity_poly.entity_id
_entity_poly.type
_entity_poly.pdbx_seq_one_letter_code
_entity_poly.pdbx_strand_id
1 'polypeptide(L)'
;MDHNTILGNRAEQDGDCKKTDCTRCSEELVFAMQDKHHDFSIGLRTILQCLRLAEQEGNVPPLPTDWWNKIACRHGTYFTTEYERE
;
A
#
# COMPACT_ATOMS: atom_id res chain seq x y z
N MET A 1 -7.93 -24.27 -5.15
CA MET A 1 -6.69 -23.49 -5.39
C MET A 1 -6.14 -23.15 -4.02
N ASP A 2 -4.87 -23.45 -3.76
CA ASP A 2 -4.26 -23.16 -2.46
C ASP A 2 -4.00 -21.65 -2.37
N HIS A 3 -4.66 -20.96 -1.45
CA HIS A 3 -4.59 -19.50 -1.33
C HIS A 3 -3.26 -19.01 -0.73
N ASN A 4 -2.47 -19.91 -0.14
CA ASN A 4 -1.25 -19.55 0.57
C ASN A 4 -0.05 -19.31 -0.36
N THR A 5 -0.08 -19.87 -1.58
CA THR A 5 0.99 -19.69 -2.57
C THR A 5 1.05 -18.27 -3.13
N ILE A 6 -0.07 -17.54 -3.13
CA ILE A 6 -0.19 -16.17 -3.62
C ILE A 6 0.66 -15.19 -2.78
N LEU A 7 0.94 -15.52 -1.52
CA LEU A 7 1.77 -14.70 -0.62
C LEU A 7 3.28 -14.96 -0.79
N GLY A 8 3.67 -15.99 -1.54
CA GLY A 8 5.09 -16.38 -1.69
C GLY A 8 5.96 -15.36 -2.44
N ASN A 9 5.33 -14.50 -3.23
CA ASN A 9 5.98 -13.43 -3.98
C ASN A 9 5.21 -12.11 -3.79
N ARG A 10 4.96 -11.72 -2.55
CA ARG A 10 4.22 -10.49 -2.25
C ARG A 10 5.07 -9.27 -2.55
N ALA A 11 4.54 -8.34 -3.36
CA ALA A 11 5.13 -7.04 -3.61
C ALA A 11 5.12 -6.23 -2.31
N GLU A 12 6.31 -5.81 -1.89
CA GLU A 12 6.52 -4.87 -0.79
C GLU A 12 7.07 -3.56 -1.35
N GLN A 13 6.77 -2.44 -0.69
CA GLN A 13 7.37 -1.16 -1.03
C GLN A 13 8.85 -1.20 -0.58
N ASP A 14 9.77 -0.82 -1.47
CA ASP A 14 11.18 -0.68 -1.11
C ASP A 14 11.37 0.63 -0.33
N GLY A 15 11.50 0.53 1.01
CA GLY A 15 11.60 1.66 1.92
C GLY A 15 11.46 1.25 3.40
N ASP A 16 12.25 1.86 4.28
CA ASP A 16 12.36 1.54 5.72
C ASP A 16 11.07 1.91 6.50
N CYS A 17 9.98 1.18 6.27
CA CYS A 17 8.90 1.12 7.24
C CYS A 17 9.26 0.00 8.23
N LYS A 18 9.78 0.37 9.39
CA LYS A 18 10.06 -0.58 10.48
C LYS A 18 8.80 -1.43 10.70
N LYS A 19 8.87 -2.72 10.39
CA LYS A 19 7.82 -3.70 10.69
C LYS A 19 7.71 -3.77 12.22
N THR A 20 6.93 -2.88 12.81
CA THR A 20 6.56 -2.96 14.22
C THR A 20 5.77 -4.25 14.38
N ASP A 21 6.14 -5.06 15.36
CA ASP A 21 5.53 -6.35 15.65
C ASP A 21 4.04 -6.15 15.91
N CYS A 22 3.23 -6.45 14.90
CA CYS A 22 1.86 -6.01 14.80
C CYS A 22 1.02 -7.22 14.46
N THR A 23 0.42 -7.79 15.50
CA THR A 23 -0.50 -8.92 15.46
C THR A 23 -1.79 -8.65 14.65
N ARG A 24 -2.03 -7.40 14.22
CA ARG A 24 -3.13 -6.95 13.35
C ARG A 24 -2.69 -6.45 11.97
N CYS A 25 -1.42 -6.64 11.58
CA CYS A 25 -0.90 -6.13 10.32
C CYS A 25 -1.24 -6.99 9.09
N SER A 26 -2.05 -8.04 9.28
CA SER A 26 -2.71 -8.73 8.17
C SER A 26 -3.45 -7.71 7.32
N GLU A 27 -3.19 -7.69 6.02
CA GLU A 27 -3.96 -6.84 5.13
C GLU A 27 -5.36 -7.41 4.95
N GLU A 28 -6.36 -6.54 5.14
CA GLU A 28 -7.77 -6.88 4.96
C GLU A 28 -8.07 -7.30 3.51
N LEU A 29 -7.29 -6.80 2.55
CA LEU A 29 -7.45 -7.09 1.14
C LEU A 29 -6.08 -7.27 0.48
N VAL A 30 -5.91 -8.43 -0.15
CA VAL A 30 -4.73 -8.80 -0.93
C VAL A 30 -5.20 -9.13 -2.33
N PHE A 31 -4.55 -8.51 -3.32
CA PHE A 31 -4.84 -8.71 -4.73
C PHE A 31 -3.82 -9.68 -5.30
N ALA A 32 -4.29 -10.75 -5.94
CA ALA A 32 -3.44 -11.61 -6.76
C ALA A 32 -3.25 -10.95 -8.13
N MET A 33 -2.00 -10.77 -8.55
CA MET A 33 -1.63 -10.17 -9.82
C MET A 33 -0.69 -11.11 -10.57
N GLN A 34 -0.71 -11.04 -11.90
CA GLN A 34 0.10 -11.87 -12.76
C GLN A 34 0.65 -10.99 -13.89
N ASP A 35 1.96 -11.02 -14.08
CA ASP A 35 2.60 -10.55 -15.30
C ASP A 35 2.79 -11.74 -16.29
N LYS A 36 3.45 -11.53 -17.42
CA LYS A 36 3.64 -12.59 -18.43
C LYS A 36 4.44 -13.80 -17.94
N HIS A 37 5.19 -13.68 -16.84
CA HIS A 37 6.17 -14.65 -16.34
C HIS A 37 6.03 -14.94 -14.84
N HIS A 38 5.43 -14.06 -14.05
CA HIS A 38 5.36 -14.17 -12.60
C HIS A 38 3.97 -13.91 -12.04
N ASP A 39 3.61 -14.72 -11.06
CA ASP A 39 2.50 -14.47 -10.16
C ASP A 39 3.02 -13.77 -8.91
N PHE A 40 2.31 -12.74 -8.48
CA PHE A 40 2.64 -11.98 -7.28
C PHE A 40 1.38 -11.47 -6.60
N SER A 41 1.51 -10.97 -5.39
CA SER A 41 0.40 -10.33 -4.70
C SER A 41 0.74 -8.94 -4.24
N ILE A 42 -0.26 -8.06 -4.21
CA ILE A 42 -0.10 -6.70 -3.71
C ILE A 42 -1.16 -6.42 -2.65
N GLY A 43 -0.74 -5.74 -1.58
CA GLY A 43 -1.65 -5.29 -0.53
C GLY A 43 -2.41 -4.02 -0.95
N LEU A 44 -3.61 -3.85 -0.42
CA LEU A 44 -4.35 -2.58 -0.52
C LEU A 44 -3.53 -1.40 0.00
N ARG A 45 -2.79 -1.55 1.11
CA ARG A 45 -1.95 -0.44 1.63
C ARG A 45 -0.89 -0.03 0.62
N THR A 46 -0.25 -0.99 -0.05
CA THR A 46 0.72 -0.74 -1.11
C THR A 46 0.07 -0.01 -2.29
N ILE A 47 -1.12 -0.42 -2.72
CA ILE A 47 -1.87 0.28 -3.78
C ILE A 47 -2.18 1.73 -3.39
N LEU A 48 -2.61 1.96 -2.15
CA LEU A 48 -2.92 3.31 -1.65
C LEU A 48 -1.67 4.20 -1.61
N GLN A 49 -0.51 3.65 -1.25
CA GLN A 49 0.77 4.36 -1.34
C GLN A 49 1.13 4.70 -2.79
N CYS A 50 0.99 3.75 -3.73
CA CYS A 50 1.20 4.01 -5.15
C CYS A 50 0.26 5.11 -5.68
N LEU A 51 -1.01 5.10 -5.25
CA LEU A 51 -1.98 6.12 -5.62
C LEU A 51 -1.56 7.52 -5.11
N ARG A 52 -1.06 7.60 -3.87
CA ARG A 52 -0.57 8.85 -3.29
C ARG A 52 0.66 9.38 -4.05
N LEU A 53 1.58 8.51 -4.43
CA LEU A 53 2.74 8.87 -5.26
C LEU A 53 2.27 9.38 -6.64
N ALA A 54 1.33 8.68 -7.28
CA ALA A 54 0.80 9.10 -8.58
C ALA A 54 0.10 10.46 -8.53
N GLU A 55 -0.56 10.80 -7.42
CA GLU A 55 -1.11 12.13 -7.16
C GLU A 55 0.01 13.19 -7.01
N GLN A 56 1.07 12.89 -6.25
CA GLN A 56 2.21 13.81 -6.05
C GLN A 56 2.98 14.09 -7.35
N GLU A 57 3.14 13.07 -8.19
CA GLU A 57 3.78 13.17 -9.50
C GLU A 57 2.85 13.77 -10.59
N GLY A 58 1.61 14.13 -10.23
CA GLY A 58 0.64 14.73 -11.14
C GLY A 58 0.05 13.77 -12.18
N ASN A 59 0.29 12.46 -12.06
CA ASN A 59 -0.29 11.43 -12.93
C ASN A 59 -1.76 11.14 -12.59
N VAL A 60 -2.17 11.44 -11.35
CA VAL A 60 -3.56 11.35 -10.88
C VAL A 60 -3.99 12.74 -10.42
N PRO A 61 -5.23 13.18 -10.73
CA PRO A 61 -5.72 14.46 -10.24
C PRO A 61 -5.75 14.50 -8.70
N PRO A 62 -5.62 15.69 -8.10
CA PRO A 62 -5.66 15.82 -6.65
C PRO A 62 -6.99 15.29 -6.09
N LEU A 63 -6.88 14.32 -5.20
CA LEU A 63 -8.00 13.72 -4.49
C LEU A 63 -8.33 14.57 -3.25
N PRO A 64 -9.60 14.64 -2.82
CA PRO A 64 -9.98 15.42 -1.65
C PRO A 64 -9.24 14.93 -0.39
N THR A 65 -8.70 15.86 0.41
CA THR A 65 -8.02 15.54 1.68
C THR A 65 -8.89 14.69 2.62
N ASP A 66 -10.20 14.95 2.65
CA ASP A 66 -11.15 14.17 3.44
C ASP A 66 -11.24 12.70 3.01
N TRP A 67 -11.00 12.41 1.73
CA TRP A 67 -10.95 11.05 1.25
C TRP A 67 -9.73 10.33 1.82
N TRP A 68 -8.55 10.95 1.74
CA TRP A 68 -7.31 10.43 2.34
C TRP A 68 -7.44 10.26 3.86
N ASN A 69 -8.08 11.19 4.56
CA ASN A 69 -8.35 11.10 5.99
C ASN A 69 -9.21 9.87 6.34
N LYS A 70 -10.28 9.62 5.57
CA LYS A 70 -11.15 8.45 5.76
C LYS A 70 -10.39 7.14 5.53
N ILE A 71 -9.55 7.10 4.49
CA ILE A 71 -8.72 5.94 4.17
C ILE A 71 -7.69 5.67 5.26
N ALA A 72 -7.00 6.71 5.74
CA ALA A 72 -6.02 6.63 6.82
C ALA A 72 -6.65 6.12 8.12
N CYS A 73 -7.81 6.65 8.51
CA CYS A 73 -8.56 6.16 9.68
C CYS A 73 -9.02 4.71 9.52
N ARG A 74 -9.40 4.30 8.31
CA ARG A 74 -9.90 2.95 8.04
C ARG A 74 -8.80 1.89 8.04
N HIS A 75 -7.68 2.18 7.39
CA HIS A 75 -6.61 1.21 7.14
C HIS A 75 -5.35 1.43 7.98
N GLY A 76 -5.36 2.42 8.88
CA GLY A 76 -4.21 2.77 9.71
C GLY A 76 -3.02 3.30 8.91
N THR A 77 -3.24 3.75 7.67
CA THR A 77 -2.19 4.28 6.80
C THR A 77 -2.01 5.76 7.11
N TYR A 78 -1.20 6.07 8.13
CA TYR A 78 -0.71 7.44 8.27
C TYR A 78 0.31 7.67 7.16
N PHE A 79 -0.05 8.52 6.19
CA PHE A 79 0.94 9.03 5.24
C PHE A 79 1.78 10.04 6.02
N THR A 80 2.97 9.64 6.46
CA THR A 80 3.95 10.61 6.96
C THR A 80 4.24 11.56 5.81
N THR A 81 3.72 12.78 5.91
CA THR A 81 4.20 13.87 5.09
C THR A 81 5.65 14.10 5.52
N GLU A 82 6.61 13.63 4.73
CA GLU A 82 8.01 14.06 4.86
C GLU A 82 8.16 15.52 4.39
N TYR A 83 7.43 16.44 5.04
CA TYR A 83 7.51 17.88 4.80
C TYR A 83 8.05 18.64 6.01
N GLU A 84 8.85 17.99 6.84
CA GLU A 84 9.70 18.64 7.86
C GLU A 84 11.07 17.95 7.91
N ARG A 85 11.85 18.06 6.82
CA ARG A 85 13.31 18.06 6.92
C ARG A 85 13.81 19.36 6.30
N GLU A 86 13.96 20.33 7.21
CA GLU A 86 14.78 21.56 7.23
C GLU A 86 15.04 22.30 5.91
#